data_AF-A0A8A4ZCP2-F1
#
_entry.id   AF-A0A8A4ZCP2-F1
#
_cell.length_a   1.000
_cell.length_b   1.000
_cell.length_c   1.000
_cell.angle_alpha   90.00
_cell.angle_beta   90.00
_cell.angle_gamma   90.00
#
_symmetry.space_group_name_H-M   'P 1'
#
loop_
_entity.id
_entity.type
_entity.pdbx_description
1 polymer ?
#
loop_
_entity_poly.entity_id
_entity_poly.type
_entity_poly.pdbx_seq_one_letter_code
_entity_poly.pdbx_strand_id
1 'polypeptide(L)'
;MHLTLPFPEAVELALQGAALPPLVRSVACTGATIRADIDLRAVPSPPFALRAVAAVAPIVHVEATFRSFAAGAATFDLAVRAGSVPVQRVLNQLTGLLNSALRAQHVPDGLVTVRQGAAGELLAVLDLQAGVALRTRGVTLTHCALTEGVFEVAATVRDFTLRAT
;
A
#
# COMPACT_ATOMS: atom_id res chain seq x y z
N MET A 1 19.38 -14.05 3.18
CA MET A 1 19.04 -13.14 4.30
C MET A 1 17.57 -13.34 4.62
N HIS A 2 17.22 -13.40 5.90
CA HIS A 2 15.84 -13.48 6.37
C HIS A 2 15.59 -12.36 7.36
N LEU A 3 14.47 -11.67 7.22
CA LEU A 3 14.03 -10.59 8.09
C LEU A 3 12.62 -10.91 8.57
N THR A 4 12.39 -10.81 9.87
CA THR A 4 11.08 -10.91 10.48
C THR A 4 10.84 -9.63 11.25
N LEU A 5 9.72 -8.96 10.99
CA LEU A 5 9.44 -7.64 11.54
C LEU A 5 7.95 -7.51 11.90
N PRO A 6 7.60 -7.24 13.16
CA PRO A 6 6.24 -6.88 13.54
C PRO A 6 5.74 -5.69 12.71
N PHE A 7 4.45 -5.69 12.40
CA PHE A 7 3.83 -4.63 11.59
C PHE A 7 4.08 -3.20 12.12
N PRO A 8 3.99 -2.92 13.44
CA PRO A 8 4.29 -1.58 13.95
C PRO A 8 5.73 -1.14 13.65
N GLU A 9 6.70 -2.03 13.82
CA GLU A 9 8.11 -1.76 13.53
C GLU A 9 8.34 -1.57 12.02
N ALA A 10 7.60 -2.30 11.16
CA ALA A 10 7.62 -2.09 9.72
C ALA A 10 7.12 -0.71 9.32
N VAL A 11 6.06 -0.22 9.96
CA VAL A 11 5.54 1.14 9.74
C VAL A 11 6.55 2.18 10.22
N GLU A 12 7.12 2.03 11.41
CA GLU A 12 8.13 2.95 11.93
C GLU A 12 9.37 3.01 11.03
N LEU A 13 9.85 1.85 10.56
CA LEU A 13 10.97 1.75 9.63
C LEU A 13 10.65 2.43 8.29
N ALA A 14 9.45 2.22 7.76
CA ALA A 14 9.01 2.84 6.51
C ALA A 14 8.89 4.36 6.63
N LEU A 15 8.42 4.86 7.78
CA LEU A 15 8.29 6.29 8.04
C LEU A 15 9.61 6.94 8.43
N GLN A 16 10.63 6.17 8.82
CA GLN A 16 11.93 6.67 9.27
C GLN A 16 11.78 7.71 10.40
N GLY A 17 10.83 7.49 11.30
CA GLY A 17 10.50 8.42 12.39
C GLY A 17 9.62 9.61 12.01
N ALA A 18 9.21 9.74 10.74
CA ALA A 18 8.21 10.72 10.32
C ALA A 18 6.79 10.32 10.79
N ALA A 19 5.87 11.30 10.83
CA ALA A 19 4.46 11.02 11.05
C ALA A 19 3.82 10.37 9.81
N LEU A 20 2.68 9.70 10.01
CA LEU A 20 1.84 9.25 8.90
C LEU A 20 1.46 10.44 8.01
N PRO A 21 1.32 10.23 6.68
CA PRO A 21 0.82 11.27 5.79
C PRO A 21 -0.53 11.81 6.29
N PRO A 22 -0.83 13.13 6.16
CA PRO A 22 -2.06 13.73 6.70
C PRO A 22 -3.37 13.07 6.24
N LEU A 23 -3.33 12.42 5.08
CA LEU A 23 -4.42 11.65 4.50
C LEU A 23 -4.73 10.36 5.27
N VAL A 24 -3.75 9.78 5.96
CA VAL A 24 -3.83 8.50 6.66
C VAL A 24 -3.94 8.78 8.17
N ARG A 25 -5.13 8.57 8.74
CA ARG A 25 -5.38 8.81 10.17
C ARG A 25 -4.83 7.71 11.05
N SER A 26 -4.95 6.48 10.60
CA SER A 26 -4.55 5.30 11.36
C SER A 26 -4.14 4.21 10.39
N VAL A 27 -3.19 3.37 10.82
CA VAL A 27 -2.88 2.11 10.19
C VAL A 27 -2.69 1.07 11.28
N ALA A 28 -3.32 -0.08 11.13
CA ALA A 28 -3.20 -1.20 12.03
C ALA A 28 -3.14 -2.51 11.23
N CYS A 29 -2.71 -3.59 11.87
CA CYS A 29 -2.73 -4.92 11.27
C CYS A 29 -3.38 -5.92 12.22
N THR A 30 -4.16 -6.85 11.67
CA THR A 30 -4.76 -7.96 12.41
C THR A 30 -4.69 -9.20 11.54
N GLY A 31 -4.00 -10.25 12.00
CA GLY A 31 -3.71 -11.42 11.17
C GLY A 31 -2.91 -11.01 9.93
N ALA A 32 -3.41 -11.39 8.75
CA ALA A 32 -2.85 -11.01 7.45
C ALA A 32 -3.47 -9.73 6.85
N THR A 33 -4.31 -9.01 7.61
CA THR A 33 -5.07 -7.86 7.10
C THR A 33 -4.59 -6.54 7.67
N ILE A 34 -4.16 -5.65 6.78
CA ILE A 34 -3.81 -4.27 7.09
C ILE A 34 -5.08 -3.43 6.98
N ARG A 35 -5.37 -2.63 8.00
CA ARG A 35 -6.49 -1.67 8.02
C ARG A 35 -5.93 -0.26 8.04
N ALA A 36 -6.47 0.60 7.19
CA ALA A 36 -6.12 2.01 7.16
C ALA A 36 -7.38 2.89 7.09
N ASP A 37 -7.39 3.95 7.89
CA ASP A 37 -8.42 4.97 7.84
C ASP A 37 -7.91 6.18 7.07
N ILE A 38 -8.62 6.51 5.99
CA ILE A 38 -8.25 7.55 5.03
C ILE A 38 -9.22 8.74 5.19
N ASP A 39 -8.71 9.92 5.56
CA ASP A 39 -9.51 11.16 5.69
C ASP A 39 -9.53 11.91 4.36
N LEU A 40 -10.61 11.76 3.59
CA LEU A 40 -10.73 12.36 2.26
C LEU A 40 -10.69 13.88 2.26
N ARG A 41 -10.91 14.53 3.40
CA ARG A 41 -10.85 16.00 3.53
C ARG A 41 -9.41 16.51 3.55
N ALA A 42 -8.45 15.65 3.87
CA ALA A 42 -7.03 15.97 3.87
C ALA A 42 -6.39 15.83 2.47
N VAL A 43 -7.17 15.44 1.44
CA VAL A 43 -6.68 15.40 0.06
C VAL A 43 -6.48 16.84 -0.45
N PRO A 44 -5.27 17.21 -0.91
CA PRO A 44 -5.04 18.53 -1.48
C PRO A 44 -5.72 18.66 -2.84
N SER A 45 -6.40 19.79 -3.08
CA SER A 45 -7.10 20.09 -4.34
C SER A 45 -7.97 18.92 -4.86
N PRO A 46 -8.91 18.41 -4.06
CA PRO A 46 -9.66 17.21 -4.40
C PRO A 46 -10.55 17.46 -5.64
N PRO A 47 -10.60 16.51 -6.60
CA PRO A 47 -11.55 16.57 -7.71
C PRO A 47 -12.99 16.72 -7.21
N PHE A 48 -13.87 17.33 -8.02
CA PHE A 48 -15.26 17.59 -7.59
C PHE A 48 -15.99 16.32 -7.12
N ALA A 49 -15.82 15.21 -7.85
CA ALA A 49 -16.41 13.93 -7.45
C ALA A 49 -15.93 13.48 -6.07
N LEU A 50 -14.64 13.65 -5.76
CA LEU A 50 -14.09 13.31 -4.46
C LEU A 50 -14.57 14.24 -3.35
N ARG A 51 -14.75 15.54 -3.64
CA ARG A 51 -15.38 16.48 -2.68
C ARG A 51 -16.77 16.05 -2.28
N ALA A 52 -17.58 15.61 -3.25
CA ALA A 52 -18.93 15.11 -2.97
C ALA A 52 -18.90 13.83 -2.12
N VAL A 53 -17.96 12.91 -2.39
CA VAL A 53 -17.76 11.71 -1.55
C VAL A 53 -17.33 12.11 -0.14
N ALA A 54 -16.35 13.01 0.00
CA ALA A 54 -15.83 13.47 1.30
C ALA A 54 -16.90 14.17 2.15
N ALA A 55 -17.91 14.80 1.54
CA ALA A 55 -19.02 15.40 2.26
C ALA A 55 -19.96 14.37 2.91
N VAL A 56 -20.07 13.17 2.34
CA VAL A 56 -20.97 12.11 2.82
C VAL A 56 -20.22 11.05 3.64
N ALA A 57 -19.02 10.68 3.20
CA ALA A 57 -18.14 9.72 3.82
C ALA A 57 -16.73 10.34 3.95
N PRO A 58 -16.51 11.21 4.95
CA PRO A 58 -15.23 11.89 5.13
C PRO A 58 -14.10 10.92 5.46
N ILE A 59 -14.42 9.78 6.08
CA ILE A 59 -13.48 8.72 6.42
C ILE A 59 -13.80 7.50 5.58
N VAL A 60 -12.77 6.96 4.92
CA VAL A 60 -12.83 5.72 4.16
C VAL A 60 -11.98 4.68 4.87
N HIS A 61 -12.59 3.55 5.19
CA HIS A 61 -11.90 2.41 5.75
C HIS A 61 -11.42 1.50 4.63
N VAL A 62 -10.12 1.22 4.61
CA VAL A 62 -9.49 0.32 3.64
C VAL A 62 -8.93 -0.88 4.39
N GLU A 63 -9.32 -2.07 3.99
CA GLU A 63 -8.74 -3.33 4.44
C GLU A 63 -7.99 -3.97 3.27
N ALA A 64 -6.73 -4.33 3.49
CA ALA A 64 -5.87 -5.00 2.53
C ALA A 64 -5.38 -6.32 3.14
N THR A 65 -5.95 -7.43 2.69
CA THR A 65 -5.60 -8.78 3.18
C THR A 65 -4.53 -9.38 2.29
N PHE A 66 -3.38 -9.74 2.86
CA PHE A 66 -2.30 -10.38 2.13
C PHE A 66 -2.75 -11.72 1.55
N ARG A 67 -2.54 -11.90 0.25
CA ARG A 67 -2.98 -13.09 -0.50
C ARG A 67 -1.81 -13.96 -0.93
N SER A 68 -0.80 -13.36 -1.55
CA SER A 68 0.34 -14.09 -2.09
C SER A 68 1.52 -13.20 -2.43
N PHE A 69 2.70 -13.77 -2.49
CA PHE A 69 3.88 -13.17 -3.08
C PHE A 69 4.40 -14.05 -4.21
N ALA A 70 4.58 -13.47 -5.41
CA ALA A 70 5.12 -14.16 -6.56
C ALA A 70 5.85 -13.19 -7.49
N ALA A 71 6.96 -13.65 -8.08
CA ALA A 71 7.76 -12.88 -9.04
C ALA A 71 8.14 -11.46 -8.58
N GLY A 72 8.43 -11.28 -7.28
CA GLY A 72 8.80 -9.98 -6.72
C GLY A 72 7.62 -9.08 -6.33
N ALA A 73 6.38 -9.51 -6.59
CA ALA A 73 5.17 -8.74 -6.29
C ALA A 73 4.32 -9.38 -5.20
N ALA A 74 3.84 -8.57 -4.25
CA ALA A 74 2.85 -8.95 -3.25
C ALA A 74 1.44 -8.59 -3.75
N THR A 75 0.49 -9.50 -3.59
CA THR A 75 -0.92 -9.31 -3.93
C THR A 75 -1.75 -9.26 -2.67
N PHE A 76 -2.66 -8.30 -2.60
CA PHE A 76 -3.61 -8.10 -1.51
C PHE A 76 -5.03 -8.03 -2.04
N ASP A 77 -5.96 -8.68 -1.35
CA ASP A 77 -7.39 -8.47 -1.56
C ASP A 77 -7.80 -7.17 -0.85
N LEU A 78 -8.45 -6.28 -1.57
CA LEU A 78 -8.90 -4.98 -1.07
C LEU A 78 -10.39 -4.99 -0.76
N ALA A 79 -10.74 -4.57 0.45
CA ALA A 79 -12.08 -4.18 0.81
C ALA A 79 -12.10 -2.70 1.20
N VAL A 80 -13.02 -1.93 0.61
CA VAL A 80 -13.15 -0.49 0.90
C VAL A 80 -14.57 -0.23 1.40
N ARG A 81 -14.69 0.48 2.52
CA ARG A 81 -15.97 0.86 3.13
C ARG A 81 -16.01 2.37 3.34
N ALA A 82 -17.04 3.02 2.82
CA ALA A 82 -17.19 4.46 2.82
C ALA A 82 -18.64 4.85 3.15
N GLY A 83 -19.11 4.48 4.35
CA GLY A 83 -20.48 4.73 4.79
C GLY A 83 -21.51 4.21 3.77
N SER A 84 -22.42 5.09 3.34
CA SER A 84 -23.45 4.81 2.34
C SER A 84 -23.00 4.98 0.88
N VAL A 85 -21.73 5.33 0.64
CA VAL A 85 -21.23 5.59 -0.72
C VAL A 85 -20.90 4.28 -1.44
N PRO A 86 -21.33 4.10 -2.70
CA PRO A 86 -20.97 2.95 -3.49
C PRO A 86 -19.45 2.79 -3.63
N VAL A 87 -18.95 1.64 -3.18
CA VAL A 87 -17.52 1.29 -3.10
C VAL A 87 -16.79 1.52 -4.43
N GLN A 88 -17.42 1.17 -5.55
CA GLN A 88 -16.87 1.32 -6.90
C GLN A 88 -16.57 2.80 -7.26
N ARG A 89 -17.41 3.74 -6.84
CA ARG A 89 -17.16 5.17 -7.09
C ARG A 89 -15.97 5.68 -6.28
N VAL A 90 -15.84 5.21 -5.04
CA VAL A 90 -14.75 5.60 -4.15
C VAL A 90 -13.43 5.07 -4.69
N LEU A 91 -13.39 3.80 -5.10
CA LEU A 91 -12.19 3.17 -5.67
C LEU A 91 -11.67 3.87 -6.92
N ASN A 92 -12.54 4.16 -7.90
CA ASN A 92 -12.12 4.82 -9.13
C ASN A 92 -11.42 6.17 -8.85
N GLN A 93 -11.85 6.88 -7.81
CA GLN A 93 -11.22 8.13 -7.39
C GLN A 93 -9.94 7.87 -6.58
N LEU A 94 -9.96 6.91 -5.66
CA LEU A 94 -8.81 6.57 -4.81
C LEU A 94 -7.62 6.04 -5.62
N THR A 95 -7.83 5.21 -6.64
CA THR A 95 -6.76 4.71 -7.49
C THR A 95 -6.04 5.86 -8.22
N GLY A 96 -6.79 6.84 -8.71
CA GLY A 96 -6.22 8.03 -9.34
C GLY A 96 -5.38 8.89 -8.36
N LEU A 97 -5.84 9.03 -7.12
CA LEU A 97 -5.10 9.72 -6.06
C LEU A 97 -3.85 8.95 -5.65
N LEU A 98 -3.93 7.63 -5.50
CA LEU A 98 -2.80 6.76 -5.14
C LEU A 98 -1.69 6.92 -6.16
N ASN A 99 -2.00 6.78 -7.45
CA ASN A 99 -1.02 6.92 -8.52
C ASN A 99 -0.45 8.35 -8.58
N SER A 100 -1.23 9.36 -8.27
CA SER A 100 -0.76 10.76 -8.25
C SER A 100 0.15 11.05 -7.04
N ALA A 101 -0.17 10.49 -5.87
CA ALA A 101 0.64 10.61 -4.67
C ALA A 101 1.98 9.85 -4.82
N LEU A 102 1.96 8.66 -5.42
CA LEU A 102 3.17 7.88 -5.72
C LEU A 102 4.10 8.65 -6.68
N ARG A 103 3.55 9.23 -7.75
CA ARG A 103 4.32 10.11 -8.66
C ARG A 103 4.94 11.31 -7.96
N ALA A 104 4.19 11.96 -7.05
CA ALA A 104 4.70 13.09 -6.27
C ALA A 104 5.86 12.70 -5.34
N GLN A 105 5.97 11.42 -4.95
CA GLN A 105 7.07 10.88 -4.15
C GLN A 105 8.21 10.32 -5.02
N HIS A 106 8.26 10.65 -6.32
CA HIS A 106 9.23 10.13 -7.29
C HIS A 106 9.26 8.60 -7.36
N VAL A 107 8.14 7.97 -7.00
CA VAL A 107 7.97 6.52 -7.14
C VAL A 107 7.55 6.25 -8.59
N PRO A 108 8.26 5.38 -9.33
CA PRO A 108 7.89 5.03 -10.69
C PRO A 108 6.46 4.50 -10.77
N ASP A 109 5.78 4.81 -11.86
CA ASP A 109 4.49 4.22 -12.18
C ASP A 109 4.61 2.68 -12.21
N GLY A 110 3.56 2.00 -11.76
CA GLY A 110 3.47 0.54 -11.80
C GLY A 110 3.91 -0.20 -10.54
N LEU A 111 4.52 0.47 -9.55
CA LEU A 111 4.84 -0.19 -8.26
C LEU A 111 3.61 -0.59 -7.47
N VAL A 112 2.51 0.14 -7.62
CA VAL A 112 1.22 -0.21 -7.03
C VAL A 112 0.20 -0.20 -8.15
N THR A 113 -0.45 -1.33 -8.36
CA THR A 113 -1.52 -1.47 -9.34
C THR A 113 -2.76 -1.99 -8.65
N VAL A 114 -3.88 -1.29 -8.83
CA VAL A 114 -5.21 -1.79 -8.40
C VAL A 114 -5.91 -2.36 -9.63
N ARG A 115 -6.37 -3.60 -9.56
CA ARG A 115 -7.09 -4.28 -10.65
C ARG A 115 -8.26 -5.08 -10.12
N GLN A 116 -9.20 -5.43 -11.00
CA GLN A 116 -10.23 -6.42 -10.68
C GLN A 116 -9.67 -7.83 -10.91
N GLY A 117 -9.92 -8.71 -9.94
CA GLY A 117 -9.68 -10.14 -10.02
C GLY A 117 -10.73 -10.86 -10.86
N ALA A 118 -10.52 -12.16 -11.07
CA ALA A 118 -11.35 -12.95 -11.98
C ALA A 118 -12.79 -13.13 -11.49
N ALA A 119 -13.04 -13.07 -10.18
CA ALA A 119 -14.39 -13.14 -9.61
C ALA A 119 -14.96 -11.74 -9.28
N GLY A 120 -14.33 -10.67 -9.79
CA GLY A 120 -14.73 -9.28 -9.55
C GLY A 120 -14.24 -8.71 -8.22
N GLU A 121 -13.39 -9.44 -7.48
CA GLU A 121 -12.72 -8.91 -6.30
C GLU A 121 -11.72 -7.81 -6.67
N LEU A 122 -11.35 -6.94 -5.73
CA LEU A 122 -10.37 -5.89 -5.98
C LEU A 122 -9.01 -6.33 -5.44
N LEU A 123 -7.99 -6.21 -6.27
CA LEU A 123 -6.64 -6.64 -5.96
C LEU A 123 -5.69 -5.46 -6.02
N ALA A 124 -4.92 -5.24 -4.95
CA ALA A 124 -3.71 -4.44 -4.99
C ALA A 124 -2.51 -5.34 -5.25
N VAL A 125 -1.73 -5.01 -6.29
CA VAL A 125 -0.46 -5.65 -6.59
C VAL A 125 0.63 -4.63 -6.34
N LEU A 126 1.54 -4.97 -5.42
CA LEU A 126 2.68 -4.15 -5.04
C LEU A 126 3.96 -4.81 -5.54
N ASP A 127 4.68 -4.18 -6.48
CA ASP A 127 5.97 -4.65 -6.95
C ASP A 127 7.08 -4.28 -5.95
N LEU A 128 7.26 -5.17 -4.97
CA LEU A 128 8.23 -4.99 -3.90
C LEU A 128 9.67 -5.07 -4.42
N GLN A 129 9.93 -5.94 -5.41
CA GLN A 129 11.26 -6.09 -5.99
C GLN A 129 11.68 -4.81 -6.73
N ALA A 130 10.80 -4.23 -7.54
CA ALA A 130 11.07 -2.96 -8.19
C ALA A 130 11.26 -1.84 -7.17
N GLY A 131 10.47 -1.80 -6.09
CA GLY A 131 10.67 -0.87 -4.98
C GLY A 131 12.05 -0.98 -4.33
N VAL A 132 12.51 -2.20 -4.03
CA VAL A 132 13.86 -2.45 -3.48
C VAL A 132 14.96 -2.03 -4.48
N ALA A 133 14.76 -2.26 -5.77
CA ALA A 133 15.70 -1.92 -6.83
C ALA A 133 15.91 -0.40 -7.02
N LEU A 134 15.00 0.44 -6.51
CA LEU A 134 15.14 1.89 -6.52
C LEU A 134 16.21 2.38 -5.54
N ARG A 135 16.39 1.67 -4.42
CA ARG A 135 17.34 2.05 -3.36
C ARG A 135 18.59 1.20 -3.34
N THR A 136 18.53 0.00 -3.92
CA THR A 136 19.62 -0.98 -3.84
C THR A 136 19.90 -1.63 -5.19
N ARG A 137 21.07 -2.24 -5.33
CA ARG A 137 21.36 -3.29 -6.31
C ARG A 137 21.82 -4.53 -5.58
N GLY A 138 21.67 -5.67 -6.24
CA GLY A 138 22.16 -6.94 -5.70
C GLY A 138 21.22 -7.62 -4.70
N VAL A 139 20.04 -7.06 -4.44
CA VAL A 139 19.03 -7.66 -3.57
C VAL A 139 17.89 -8.22 -4.42
N THR A 140 17.61 -9.52 -4.27
CA THR A 140 16.46 -10.18 -4.90
C THR A 140 15.57 -10.79 -3.82
N LEU A 141 14.36 -10.28 -3.69
CA LEU A 141 13.33 -10.82 -2.81
C LEU A 141 12.90 -12.20 -3.30
N THR A 142 13.01 -13.19 -2.42
CA THR A 142 12.62 -14.57 -2.70
C THR A 142 11.34 -14.96 -1.97
N HIS A 143 11.01 -14.26 -0.89
CA HIS A 143 9.80 -14.50 -0.12
C HIS A 143 9.30 -13.21 0.53
N CYS A 144 7.98 -13.08 0.62
CA CYS A 144 7.30 -12.10 1.44
C CYS A 144 6.00 -12.73 1.93
N ALA A 145 5.72 -12.62 3.23
CA ALA A 145 4.44 -13.00 3.82
C ALA A 145 4.07 -12.01 4.93
N LEU A 146 2.78 -11.91 5.22
CA LEU A 146 2.24 -11.21 6.37
C LEU A 146 1.29 -12.16 7.10
N THR A 147 1.72 -12.62 8.27
CA THR A 147 1.00 -13.61 9.07
C THR A 147 0.97 -13.15 10.52
N GLU A 148 -0.20 -13.16 11.16
CA GLU A 148 -0.35 -12.74 12.56
C GLU A 148 0.28 -11.37 12.88
N GLY A 149 0.18 -10.42 11.95
CA GLY A 149 0.73 -9.07 12.10
C GLY A 149 2.26 -8.99 12.00
N VAL A 150 2.92 -10.03 11.48
CA VAL A 150 4.37 -10.09 11.32
C VAL A 150 4.70 -10.23 9.84
N PHE A 151 5.57 -9.34 9.34
CA PHE A 151 6.16 -9.47 8.02
C PHE A 151 7.33 -10.45 8.06
N GLU A 152 7.30 -11.44 7.17
CA GLU A 152 8.42 -12.34 6.91
C GLU A 152 8.95 -12.07 5.50
N VAL A 153 10.21 -11.67 5.39
CA VAL A 153 10.84 -11.33 4.13
C VAL A 153 12.14 -12.12 3.99
N ALA A 154 12.27 -12.86 2.89
CA ALA A 154 13.53 -13.49 2.52
C ALA A 154 14.07 -12.87 1.25
N ALA A 155 15.39 -12.67 1.22
CA ALA A 155 16.09 -12.15 0.07
C ALA A 155 17.44 -12.85 -0.13
N THR A 156 17.81 -12.99 -1.40
CA THR A 156 19.19 -13.28 -1.80
C THR A 156 19.93 -11.98 -2.03
N VAL A 157 21.18 -11.92 -1.56
CA VAL A 157 22.02 -10.72 -1.67
C VAL A 157 23.31 -11.12 -2.38
N ARG A 158 23.63 -10.44 -3.48
CA ARG A 158 24.82 -10.63 -4.30
C ARG A 158 25.29 -9.27 -4.80
N ASP A 159 26.56 -8.92 -4.63
CA ASP A 159 27.12 -7.65 -5.13
C ASP A 159 26.32 -6.41 -4.67
N PHE A 160 26.04 -6.34 -3.37
CA PHE A 160 25.19 -5.31 -2.79
C PHE A 160 25.78 -3.91 -2.91
N THR A 161 24.99 -2.98 -3.45
CA THR A 161 25.31 -1.55 -3.43
C THR A 161 24.07 -0.72 -3.12
N LEU A 162 24.21 0.27 -2.24
CA LEU A 162 23.19 1.30 -2.02
C LEU A 162 23.25 2.33 -3.16
N ARG A 163 22.08 2.77 -3.62
CA ARG A 163 21.97 3.90 -4.55
C ARG A 163 21.84 5.18 -3.71
N ALA A 164 22.69 6.17 -3.99
CA ALA A 164 22.51 7.50 -3.45
C ALA A 164 21.17 8.07 -3.93
N THR A 165 20.38 8.57 -2.99
CA THR A 165 19.05 9.15 -3.21
C THR A 165 19.14 10.64 -3.44
#